data_AF-A0A258LLX5-F1
#
_entry.id   AF-A0A258LLX5-F1
#
_cell.length_a   1.000
_cell.length_b   1.000
_cell.length_c   1.000
_cell.angle_alpha   90.00
_cell.angle_beta   90.00
_cell.angle_gamma   90.00
#
_symmetry.space_group_name_H-M   'P 1'
#
loop_
_entity.id
_entity.type
_entity.pdbx_description
1 polymer ?
#
loop_
_entity_poly.entity_id
_entity_poly.type
_entity_poly.pdbx_seq_one_letter_code
_entity_poly.pdbx_strand_id
1 'polypeptide(L)'
;ANNLLGFDASGNPVAVVPASGSAADVLVQLANNTDPAKGSALVGYLPSGTGAAGRTVQSKLRESVSVKDFGAVGDGVTDDTPSIQAAINAVKAAGKGAIYIPPGTYLISSALILTGVSNMLIYGAGNDSTIIQTNSATADVFYDAGISYWRTFKDFSIASSVTKTAGNSFNLTNERRALFDRIRITGHFNQLVLFARRRRCISKQYLG
;
A
#
# COMPACT_ATOMS: atom_id res chain seq x y z
N ALA A 1 25.89 -33.24 -11.68
CA ALA A 1 24.43 -33.00 -11.79
C ALA A 1 24.05 -33.21 -13.25
N ASN A 2 23.23 -34.22 -13.54
CA ASN A 2 22.89 -34.59 -14.92
C ASN A 2 21.88 -33.58 -15.49
N ASN A 3 22.38 -32.58 -16.23
CA ASN A 3 21.51 -31.78 -17.09
C ASN A 3 21.23 -32.61 -18.35
N LEU A 4 19.96 -32.95 -18.58
CA LEU A 4 19.53 -33.56 -19.84
C LEU A 4 19.75 -32.53 -20.96
N LEU A 5 20.64 -32.83 -21.91
CA LEU A 5 20.82 -32.04 -23.13
C LEU A 5 19.78 -32.49 -24.15
N GLY A 6 18.94 -31.57 -24.61
CA GLY A 6 18.07 -31.80 -25.76
C GLY A 6 18.80 -31.33 -27.01
N PHE A 7 18.54 -31.95 -28.14
CA PHE A 7 19.04 -31.50 -29.43
C PHE A 7 17.86 -31.30 -30.39
N ASP A 8 17.91 -30.24 -31.21
CA ASP A 8 16.94 -30.03 -32.28
C ASP A 8 17.21 -31.00 -33.46
N ALA A 9 16.36 -30.98 -34.49
CA ALA A 9 16.53 -31.83 -35.67
C ALA A 9 17.85 -31.57 -36.44
N SER A 10 18.53 -30.46 -36.14
CA SER A 10 19.82 -30.06 -36.72
C SER A 10 21.01 -30.37 -35.81
N GLY A 11 20.78 -30.99 -34.64
CA GLY A 11 21.83 -31.35 -33.68
C GLY A 11 22.32 -30.18 -32.82
N ASN A 12 21.61 -29.05 -32.78
CA ASN A 12 21.95 -27.94 -31.89
C ASN A 12 21.37 -28.20 -30.48
N PRO A 13 22.12 -27.89 -29.41
CA PRO A 13 21.62 -28.04 -28.05
C PRO A 13 20.42 -27.11 -27.81
N VAL A 14 19.28 -27.69 -27.44
CA VAL A 14 18.09 -26.99 -26.97
C VAL A 14 17.88 -27.27 -25.49
N ALA A 15 17.43 -26.24 -24.78
CA ALA A 15 17.02 -26.38 -23.40
C ALA A 15 15.81 -27.34 -23.33
N VAL A 16 16.00 -28.53 -22.75
CA VAL A 16 14.88 -29.44 -22.44
C VAL A 16 14.12 -28.82 -21.29
N VAL A 17 12.98 -28.21 -21.61
CA VAL A 17 12.01 -27.89 -20.58
C VAL A 17 11.53 -29.21 -19.97
N PRO A 18 11.48 -29.32 -18.62
CA PRO A 18 10.97 -30.51 -17.98
C PRO A 18 9.60 -30.87 -18.54
N ALA A 19 9.33 -32.17 -18.70
CA ALA A 19 8.01 -32.62 -19.18
C ALA A 19 6.91 -32.01 -18.30
N SER A 20 5.83 -31.54 -18.94
CA SER A 20 4.66 -30.99 -18.26
C SER A 20 4.16 -31.98 -17.21
N GLY A 21 4.03 -31.52 -15.95
CA GLY A 21 3.61 -32.36 -14.82
C GLY A 21 4.73 -33.12 -14.09
N SER A 22 5.99 -32.96 -14.49
CA SER A 22 7.12 -33.43 -13.68
C SER A 22 7.31 -32.56 -12.42
N ALA A 23 7.95 -33.11 -11.39
CA ALA A 23 8.25 -32.34 -10.18
C ALA A 23 9.09 -31.07 -10.50
N ALA A 24 10.01 -31.15 -11.47
CA ALA A 24 10.80 -30.01 -11.93
C ALA A 24 9.95 -28.90 -12.57
N ASP A 25 8.93 -29.27 -13.36
CA ASP A 25 7.98 -28.31 -13.94
C ASP A 25 7.15 -27.62 -12.84
N VAL A 26 6.67 -28.37 -11.85
CA VAL A 26 5.97 -27.79 -10.68
C VAL A 26 6.85 -26.78 -9.93
N LEU A 27 8.14 -27.08 -9.71
CA LEU A 27 9.06 -26.14 -9.05
C LEU A 27 9.24 -24.85 -9.86
N VAL A 28 9.38 -24.95 -11.19
CA VAL A 28 9.50 -23.79 -12.07
C VAL A 28 8.24 -22.94 -12.05
N GLN A 29 7.06 -23.57 -12.08
CA GLN A 29 5.78 -22.85 -12.01
C GLN A 29 5.58 -22.17 -10.65
N LEU A 30 5.99 -22.81 -9.56
CA LEU A 30 5.84 -22.26 -8.21
C LEU A 30 6.84 -21.13 -7.92
N ALA A 31 8.03 -21.18 -8.50
CA ALA A 31 9.06 -20.13 -8.38
C ALA A 31 8.75 -18.89 -9.22
N ASN A 32 7.79 -18.96 -10.14
CA ASN A 32 7.46 -17.85 -11.02
C ASN A 32 6.81 -16.69 -10.24
N ASN A 33 7.41 -15.49 -10.36
CA ASN A 33 6.97 -14.26 -9.71
C ASN A 33 6.53 -13.17 -10.71
N THR A 34 6.40 -13.50 -12.00
CA THR A 34 6.05 -12.56 -13.07
C THR A 34 4.69 -12.86 -13.71
N ASP A 35 4.27 -14.12 -13.72
CA ASP A 35 3.00 -14.58 -14.26
C ASP A 35 1.92 -14.66 -13.15
N PRO A 36 0.83 -13.88 -13.25
CA PRO A 36 -0.21 -13.86 -12.24
C PRO A 36 -1.00 -15.16 -12.10
N ALA A 37 -0.91 -16.10 -13.05
CA ALA A 37 -1.54 -17.43 -12.94
C ALA A 37 -0.63 -18.48 -12.28
N LYS A 38 0.63 -18.14 -11.99
CA LYS A 38 1.63 -19.03 -11.41
C LYS A 38 2.00 -18.63 -9.97
N GLY A 39 3.03 -19.27 -9.41
CA GLY A 39 3.52 -18.99 -8.06
C GLY A 39 2.42 -19.13 -7.01
N SER A 40 2.18 -18.05 -6.25
CA SER A 40 1.17 -18.03 -5.19
C SER A 40 -0.27 -18.32 -5.64
N ALA A 41 -0.57 -18.22 -6.94
CA ALA A 41 -1.88 -18.59 -7.48
C ALA A 41 -2.11 -20.11 -7.50
N LEU A 42 -1.02 -20.90 -7.56
CA LEU A 42 -1.06 -22.36 -7.57
C LEU A 42 -1.05 -22.97 -6.16
N VAL A 43 -0.79 -22.16 -5.12
CA VAL A 43 -0.74 -22.62 -3.73
C VAL A 43 -2.11 -22.46 -3.08
N GLY A 44 -2.70 -23.59 -2.68
CA GLY A 44 -3.91 -23.61 -1.87
C GLY A 44 -3.68 -23.07 -0.45
N TYR A 45 -4.66 -22.36 0.05
CA TYR A 45 -4.71 -21.78 1.39
C TYR A 45 -6.06 -22.08 2.02
N LEU A 46 -6.05 -22.78 3.15
CA LEU A 46 -7.22 -23.02 3.99
C LEU A 46 -6.98 -22.37 5.35
N PRO A 47 -7.71 -21.29 5.69
CA PRO A 47 -7.65 -20.70 7.02
C PRO A 47 -8.03 -21.74 8.09
N SER A 48 -7.42 -21.65 9.27
CA SER A 48 -7.85 -22.43 10.43
C SER A 48 -9.25 -22.00 10.88
N GLY A 49 -10.13 -22.96 11.16
CA GLY A 49 -11.45 -22.72 11.74
C GLY A 49 -12.56 -23.52 11.07
N THR A 50 -13.53 -23.99 11.85
CA THR A 50 -14.69 -24.72 11.35
C THR A 50 -15.48 -23.83 10.37
N GLY A 51 -15.70 -24.32 9.15
CA GLY A 51 -16.43 -23.60 8.10
C GLY A 51 -15.59 -22.66 7.23
N ALA A 52 -14.26 -22.62 7.40
CA ALA A 52 -13.39 -21.85 6.53
C ALA A 52 -13.40 -22.40 5.10
N ALA A 53 -13.51 -21.52 4.10
CA ALA A 53 -13.44 -21.89 2.69
C ALA A 53 -11.99 -21.85 2.18
N GLY A 54 -11.60 -22.89 1.44
CA GLY A 54 -10.31 -22.94 0.75
C GLY A 54 -10.25 -21.89 -0.38
N ARG A 55 -9.08 -21.30 -0.58
CA ARG A 55 -8.77 -20.33 -1.64
C ARG A 55 -7.28 -20.38 -2.00
N THR A 56 -6.80 -19.48 -2.84
CA THR A 56 -5.35 -19.39 -3.15
C THR A 56 -4.63 -18.45 -2.19
N VAL A 57 -3.33 -18.69 -1.95
CA VAL A 57 -2.46 -17.79 -1.18
C VAL A 57 -2.46 -16.39 -1.82
N GLN A 58 -2.39 -16.32 -3.15
CA GLN A 58 -2.47 -15.08 -3.91
C GLN A 58 -3.74 -14.27 -3.58
N SER A 59 -4.91 -14.93 -3.61
CA SER A 59 -6.19 -14.27 -3.33
C SER A 59 -6.25 -13.73 -1.90
N LYS A 60 -5.63 -14.44 -0.95
CA LYS A 60 -5.56 -14.00 0.44
C LYS A 60 -4.65 -12.78 0.62
N LEU A 61 -3.45 -12.79 0.04
CA LEU A 61 -2.48 -11.70 0.20
C LEU A 61 -2.93 -10.41 -0.51
N ARG A 62 -3.75 -10.51 -1.57
CA ARG A 62 -4.30 -9.35 -2.29
C ARG A 62 -5.49 -8.66 -1.61
N GLU A 63 -5.91 -9.11 -0.43
CA GLU A 63 -6.99 -8.43 0.33
C GLU A 63 -6.58 -7.05 0.85
N SER A 64 -5.29 -6.82 1.02
CA SER A 64 -4.70 -5.52 1.36
C SER A 64 -3.48 -5.25 0.51
N VAL A 65 -3.25 -3.98 0.19
CA VAL A 65 -2.11 -3.54 -0.60
C VAL A 65 -1.07 -2.93 0.33
N SER A 66 0.14 -3.48 0.39
CA SER A 66 1.24 -2.88 1.17
C SER A 66 1.99 -1.86 0.32
N VAL A 67 2.36 -0.72 0.89
CA VAL A 67 3.24 0.24 0.18
C VAL A 67 4.61 -0.37 -0.14
N LYS A 68 5.05 -1.39 0.61
CA LYS A 68 6.30 -2.11 0.32
C LYS A 68 6.21 -3.00 -0.92
N ASP A 69 5.00 -3.39 -1.34
CA ASP A 69 4.79 -4.12 -2.60
C ASP A 69 5.11 -3.23 -3.82
N PHE A 70 5.18 -1.91 -3.62
CA PHE A 70 5.52 -0.91 -4.64
C PHE A 70 6.94 -0.35 -4.46
N GLY A 71 7.75 -0.95 -3.57
CA GLY A 71 9.14 -0.55 -3.37
C GLY A 71 9.34 0.57 -2.35
N ALA A 72 8.37 0.86 -1.47
CA ALA A 72 8.61 1.77 -0.35
C ALA A 72 9.61 1.15 0.64
N VAL A 73 10.59 1.93 1.09
CA VAL A 73 11.67 1.52 2.00
C VAL A 73 11.26 1.76 3.45
N GLY A 74 10.84 2.99 3.79
CA GLY A 74 10.46 3.38 5.14
C GLY A 74 11.65 3.62 6.09
N ASP A 75 12.78 4.12 5.57
CA ASP A 75 14.02 4.41 6.31
C ASP A 75 14.17 5.87 6.78
N GLY A 76 13.22 6.74 6.40
CA GLY A 76 13.22 8.18 6.70
C GLY A 76 14.11 9.04 5.81
N VAL A 77 14.75 8.43 4.81
CA VAL A 77 15.73 9.08 3.92
C VAL A 77 15.35 8.92 2.45
N THR A 78 14.98 7.70 2.05
CA THR A 78 14.53 7.39 0.69
C THR A 78 13.18 8.06 0.44
N ASP A 79 13.03 8.74 -0.69
CA ASP A 79 11.75 9.33 -1.08
C ASP A 79 10.76 8.21 -1.47
N ASP A 80 9.85 7.92 -0.55
CA ASP A 80 8.81 6.90 -0.67
C ASP A 80 7.55 7.42 -1.37
N THR A 81 7.49 8.71 -1.73
CA THR A 81 6.36 9.30 -2.45
C THR A 81 5.89 8.47 -3.66
N PRO A 82 6.75 8.10 -4.64
CA PRO A 82 6.29 7.38 -5.82
C PRO A 82 5.70 6.00 -5.48
N SER A 83 6.31 5.29 -4.53
CA SER A 83 5.88 3.95 -4.10
C SER A 83 4.53 4.00 -3.38
N ILE A 84 4.35 4.97 -2.46
CA ILE A 84 3.07 5.16 -1.76
C ILE A 84 1.99 5.62 -2.73
N GLN A 85 2.30 6.52 -3.67
CA GLN A 85 1.35 6.96 -4.68
C GLN A 85 0.94 5.82 -5.63
N ALA A 86 1.87 4.92 -5.97
CA ALA A 86 1.56 3.74 -6.78
C ALA A 86 0.60 2.79 -6.05
N ALA A 87 0.79 2.57 -4.74
CA ALA A 87 -0.15 1.81 -3.91
C ALA A 87 -1.55 2.45 -3.88
N ILE A 88 -1.63 3.78 -3.75
CA ILE A 88 -2.89 4.53 -3.83
C ILE A 88 -3.56 4.34 -5.20
N ASN A 89 -2.78 4.44 -6.28
CA ASN A 89 -3.29 4.27 -7.64
C ASN A 89 -3.80 2.85 -7.88
N ALA A 90 -3.14 1.82 -7.33
CA ALA A 90 -3.59 0.43 -7.43
C ALA A 90 -4.94 0.21 -6.73
N VAL A 91 -5.11 0.73 -5.50
CA VAL A 91 -6.40 0.67 -4.79
C VAL A 91 -7.48 1.48 -5.50
N LYS A 92 -7.13 2.63 -6.07
CA LYS A 92 -8.04 3.42 -6.91
C LYS A 92 -8.51 2.65 -8.14
N ALA A 93 -7.61 1.95 -8.83
CA ALA A 93 -7.98 1.13 -9.99
C ALA A 93 -8.91 -0.03 -9.61
N ALA A 94 -8.77 -0.58 -8.40
CA ALA A 94 -9.69 -1.60 -7.87
C ALA A 94 -11.04 -1.02 -7.40
N GLY A 95 -11.19 0.30 -7.29
CA GLY A 95 -12.41 1.01 -6.88
C GLY A 95 -12.73 0.96 -5.38
N LYS A 96 -11.99 0.17 -4.61
CA LYS A 96 -12.04 0.07 -3.14
C LYS A 96 -10.79 -0.65 -2.64
N GLY A 97 -10.42 -0.43 -1.38
CA GLY A 97 -9.38 -1.25 -0.77
C GLY A 97 -8.75 -0.65 0.48
N ALA A 98 -7.84 -1.44 1.04
CA ALA A 98 -7.05 -1.07 2.20
C ALA A 98 -5.58 -0.99 1.83
N ILE A 99 -4.95 0.15 2.13
CA ILE A 99 -3.53 0.40 1.98
C ILE A 99 -2.90 0.23 3.36
N TYR A 100 -2.02 -0.74 3.47
CA TYR A 100 -1.22 -0.97 4.66
C TYR A 100 0.13 -0.27 4.51
N ILE A 101 0.50 0.49 5.54
CA ILE A 101 1.80 1.13 5.67
C ILE A 101 2.51 0.43 6.84
N PRO A 102 3.48 -0.47 6.57
CA PRO A 102 4.19 -1.18 7.63
C PRO A 102 4.93 -0.25 8.60
N PRO A 103 5.51 -0.77 9.69
CA PRO A 103 6.40 0.01 10.54
C PRO A 103 7.57 0.59 9.74
N GLY A 104 7.89 1.86 10.00
CA GLY A 104 8.93 2.62 9.30
C GLY A 104 8.64 4.11 9.28
N THR A 105 9.65 4.89 8.87
CA THR A 105 9.51 6.32 8.59
C THR A 105 9.54 6.51 7.09
N TYR A 106 8.46 6.96 6.50
CA TYR A 106 8.33 7.10 5.06
C TYR A 106 8.47 8.56 4.68
N LEU A 107 9.60 8.91 4.06
CA LEU A 107 9.84 10.28 3.62
C LEU A 107 9.00 10.56 2.37
N ILE A 108 8.29 11.66 2.37
CA ILE A 108 7.55 12.15 1.20
C ILE A 108 8.01 13.56 0.82
N SER A 109 8.27 13.76 -0.47
CA SER A 109 8.68 15.05 -1.04
C SER A 109 7.52 15.89 -1.57
N SER A 110 6.37 15.25 -1.86
CA SER A 110 5.17 15.92 -2.35
C SER A 110 3.88 15.28 -1.82
N ALA A 111 2.75 15.89 -2.14
CA ALA A 111 1.44 15.46 -1.64
C ALA A 111 1.02 14.09 -2.18
N LEU A 112 0.47 13.25 -1.30
CA LEU A 112 -0.19 12.01 -1.66
C LEU A 112 -1.61 12.31 -2.14
N ILE A 113 -1.86 12.05 -3.42
CA ILE A 113 -3.09 12.43 -4.11
C ILE A 113 -4.13 11.32 -3.96
N LEU A 114 -5.24 11.64 -3.30
CA LEU A 114 -6.35 10.71 -3.01
C LEU A 114 -7.57 10.92 -3.93
N THR A 115 -7.48 11.86 -4.88
CA THR A 115 -8.59 12.26 -5.76
C THR A 115 -9.10 11.10 -6.62
N GLY A 116 -10.42 10.92 -6.64
CA GLY A 116 -11.11 9.98 -7.55
C GLY A 116 -11.22 8.55 -7.05
N VAL A 117 -11.00 8.29 -5.76
CA VAL A 117 -11.35 7.02 -5.10
C VAL A 117 -12.17 7.29 -3.85
N SER A 118 -13.22 6.49 -3.66
CA SER A 118 -14.04 6.48 -2.44
C SER A 118 -13.97 5.10 -1.80
N ASN A 119 -14.15 5.02 -0.48
CA ASN A 119 -14.04 3.78 0.31
C ASN A 119 -12.61 3.25 0.39
N MET A 120 -11.70 4.10 0.86
CA MET A 120 -10.30 3.75 1.07
C MET A 120 -9.95 3.76 2.55
N LEU A 121 -9.33 2.68 3.01
CA LEU A 121 -8.70 2.59 4.32
C LEU A 121 -7.19 2.75 4.14
N ILE A 122 -6.59 3.75 4.77
CA ILE A 122 -5.14 3.88 4.89
C ILE A 122 -4.81 3.62 6.35
N TYR A 123 -4.00 2.61 6.62
CA TYR A 123 -3.67 2.24 7.98
C TYR A 123 -2.21 1.86 8.17
N GLY A 124 -1.66 2.25 9.31
CA GLY A 124 -0.34 1.85 9.74
C GLY A 124 -0.34 0.70 10.74
N ALA A 125 0.83 0.39 11.29
CA ALA A 125 1.01 -0.61 12.34
C ALA A 125 0.88 -0.05 13.77
N GLY A 126 0.73 1.27 13.91
CA GLY A 126 0.70 2.00 15.17
C GLY A 126 1.23 3.42 14.98
N ASN A 127 0.70 4.39 15.74
CA ASN A 127 1.09 5.80 15.64
C ASN A 127 2.55 6.08 16.04
N ASP A 128 3.17 5.22 16.84
CA ASP A 128 4.60 5.24 17.18
C ASP A 128 5.47 4.38 16.25
N SER A 129 4.86 3.54 15.42
CA SER A 129 5.59 2.57 14.58
C SER A 129 5.60 2.95 13.10
N THR A 130 4.57 3.63 12.63
CA THR A 130 4.44 4.08 11.24
C THR A 130 4.38 5.59 11.21
N ILE A 131 5.36 6.22 10.57
CA ILE A 131 5.49 7.67 10.46
C ILE A 131 5.51 8.05 8.97
N ILE A 132 4.61 8.91 8.54
CA ILE A 132 4.68 9.58 7.24
C ILE A 132 5.33 10.94 7.47
N GLN A 133 6.55 11.12 6.98
CA GLN A 133 7.35 12.31 7.23
C GLN A 133 7.46 13.14 5.96
N THR A 134 7.05 14.40 6.01
CA THR A 134 7.25 15.33 4.88
C THR A 134 8.49 16.20 5.06
N ASN A 135 9.30 16.34 4.02
CA ASN A 135 10.38 17.33 3.94
C ASN A 135 9.97 18.62 3.20
N SER A 136 8.70 18.75 2.80
CA SER A 136 8.21 19.95 2.13
C SER A 136 7.68 20.98 3.14
N ALA A 137 8.18 22.21 3.04
CA ALA A 137 7.72 23.31 3.88
C ALA A 137 6.30 23.79 3.54
N THR A 138 5.80 23.48 2.33
CA THR A 138 4.56 24.08 1.80
C THR A 138 3.54 23.07 1.27
N ALA A 139 3.95 21.85 0.92
CA ALA A 139 3.02 20.86 0.36
C ALA A 139 2.07 20.32 1.43
N ASP A 140 0.86 19.95 1.01
CA ASP A 140 -0.03 19.09 1.79
C ASP A 140 0.58 17.68 1.91
N VAL A 141 0.22 16.92 2.96
CA VAL A 141 0.59 15.50 3.05
C VAL A 141 -0.43 14.63 2.32
N PHE A 142 -1.70 14.70 2.72
CA PHE A 142 -2.81 14.06 2.02
C PHE A 142 -3.69 15.12 1.36
N TYR A 143 -3.86 14.99 0.04
CA TYR A 143 -4.61 15.96 -0.75
C TYR A 143 -5.76 15.30 -1.51
N ASP A 144 -6.94 15.90 -1.42
CA ASP A 144 -8.09 15.58 -2.25
C ASP A 144 -8.85 16.84 -2.68
N ALA A 145 -8.96 17.01 -4.00
CA ALA A 145 -9.75 18.05 -4.64
C ALA A 145 -11.15 17.56 -5.10
N GLY A 146 -11.37 16.25 -5.13
CA GLY A 146 -12.56 15.63 -5.68
C GLY A 146 -13.65 15.38 -4.64
N ILE A 147 -14.85 15.03 -5.12
CA ILE A 147 -15.96 14.61 -4.26
C ILE A 147 -15.71 13.17 -3.83
N SER A 148 -15.40 12.99 -2.56
CA SER A 148 -15.08 11.69 -1.96
C SER A 148 -16.01 11.41 -0.78
N TYR A 149 -16.34 10.12 -0.59
CA TYR A 149 -17.38 9.74 0.37
C TYR A 149 -16.85 9.28 1.71
N TRP A 150 -16.18 8.13 1.73
CA TRP A 150 -15.74 7.43 2.94
C TRP A 150 -14.25 7.15 2.84
N ARG A 151 -13.46 7.76 3.72
CA ARG A 151 -12.07 7.36 3.95
C ARG A 151 -11.80 7.17 5.42
N THR A 152 -10.94 6.21 5.73
CA THR A 152 -10.47 5.96 7.09
C THR A 152 -8.96 6.05 7.11
N PHE A 153 -8.43 6.83 8.03
CA PHE A 153 -7.02 6.94 8.34
C PHE A 153 -6.82 6.39 9.74
N LYS A 154 -5.94 5.39 9.90
CA LYS A 154 -5.83 4.63 11.15
C LYS A 154 -4.39 4.27 11.52
N ASP A 155 -4.02 4.35 12.79
CA ASP A 155 -2.78 3.74 13.31
C ASP A 155 -1.46 4.22 12.66
N PHE A 156 -1.32 5.51 12.37
CA PHE A 156 -0.03 6.07 11.92
C PHE A 156 0.13 7.52 12.40
N SER A 157 1.36 8.03 12.32
CA SER A 157 1.66 9.44 12.57
C SER A 157 2.05 10.18 11.30
N ILE A 158 1.84 11.50 11.32
CA ILE A 158 2.33 12.42 10.31
C ILE A 158 3.30 13.39 10.98
N ALA A 159 4.51 13.48 10.46
CA ALA A 159 5.56 14.35 10.95
C ALA A 159 6.08 15.25 9.83
N SER A 160 6.81 16.30 10.19
CA SER A 160 7.61 17.06 9.24
C SER A 160 9.06 17.11 9.72
N SER A 161 10.00 16.93 8.79
CA SER A 161 11.43 17.10 9.04
C SER A 161 11.90 18.54 8.83
N VAL A 162 10.98 19.44 8.46
CA VAL A 162 11.24 20.85 8.21
C VAL A 162 10.19 21.69 8.93
N THR A 163 10.50 22.96 9.20
CA THR A 163 9.48 23.91 9.65
C THR A 163 8.52 24.18 8.50
N LYS A 164 7.28 23.70 8.61
CA LYS A 164 6.25 24.02 7.63
C LYS A 164 5.84 25.48 7.73
N THR A 165 5.80 26.16 6.59
CA THR A 165 5.34 27.54 6.43
C THR A 165 3.99 27.62 5.72
N ALA A 166 3.56 26.53 5.08
CA ALA A 166 2.23 26.35 4.50
C ALA A 166 1.90 24.84 4.39
N GLY A 167 0.74 24.53 3.81
CA GLY A 167 0.28 23.16 3.60
C GLY A 167 -0.33 22.52 4.85
N ASN A 168 -1.14 21.50 4.62
CA ASN A 168 -1.96 20.82 5.62
C ASN A 168 -1.58 19.35 5.69
N SER A 169 -1.62 18.74 6.88
CA SER A 169 -1.45 17.28 6.97
C SER A 169 -2.60 16.54 6.27
N PHE A 170 -3.81 17.10 6.34
CA PHE A 170 -4.97 16.65 5.59
C PHE A 170 -5.66 17.84 4.94
N ASN A 171 -5.71 17.84 3.61
CA ASN A 171 -6.48 18.77 2.80
C ASN A 171 -7.57 17.99 2.05
N LEU A 172 -8.70 17.77 2.73
CA LEU A 172 -9.81 16.95 2.23
C LEU A 172 -11.02 17.86 1.95
N THR A 173 -10.94 18.61 0.85
CA THR A 173 -11.83 19.75 0.57
C THR A 173 -13.29 19.40 0.32
N ASN A 174 -13.57 18.23 -0.26
CA ASN A 174 -14.91 17.79 -0.64
C ASN A 174 -15.25 16.39 -0.11
N GLU A 175 -14.65 16.03 1.03
CA GLU A 175 -14.90 14.76 1.71
C GLU A 175 -16.24 14.82 2.48
N ARG A 176 -17.13 13.87 2.22
CA ARG A 176 -18.39 13.76 2.98
C ARG A 176 -18.21 13.10 4.34
N ARG A 177 -17.34 12.09 4.47
CA ARG A 177 -16.95 11.47 5.75
C ARG A 177 -15.51 10.95 5.70
N ALA A 178 -14.64 11.56 6.50
CA ALA A 178 -13.37 10.97 6.90
C ALA A 178 -13.45 10.49 8.36
N LEU A 179 -12.96 9.28 8.62
CA LEU A 179 -12.69 8.78 9.96
C LEU A 179 -11.19 8.83 10.22
N PHE A 180 -10.81 9.37 11.37
CA PHE A 180 -9.43 9.37 11.85
C PHE A 180 -9.42 8.59 13.17
N ASP A 181 -8.63 7.52 13.25
CA ASP A 181 -8.53 6.67 14.44
C ASP A 181 -7.06 6.48 14.82
N ARG A 182 -6.67 6.95 16.02
CA ARG A 182 -5.27 6.90 16.51
C ARG A 182 -4.27 7.51 15.51
N ILE A 183 -4.57 8.72 15.03
CA ILE A 183 -3.66 9.53 14.21
C ILE A 183 -2.92 10.54 15.09
N ARG A 184 -1.59 10.57 15.01
CA ARG A 184 -0.74 11.60 15.65
C ARG A 184 -0.19 12.54 14.58
N ILE A 185 -0.20 13.86 14.83
CA ILE A 185 0.35 14.87 13.89
C ILE A 185 1.33 15.76 14.64
N THR A 186 2.55 15.92 14.13
CA THR A 186 3.63 16.68 14.79
C THR A 186 4.40 17.56 13.80
N GLY A 187 4.74 18.79 14.18
CA GLY A 187 5.55 19.70 13.35
C GLY A 187 4.85 20.29 12.11
N HIS A 188 3.51 20.33 12.08
CA HIS A 188 2.75 20.87 10.94
C HIS A 188 2.17 22.26 11.21
N PHE A 189 2.21 23.13 10.19
CA PHE A 189 1.65 24.49 10.20
C PHE A 189 0.12 24.46 10.40
N ASN A 190 -0.58 23.67 9.57
CA ASN A 190 -1.98 23.33 9.74
C ASN A 190 -2.14 21.82 9.93
N GLN A 191 -2.60 21.39 11.10
CA GLN A 191 -2.71 19.96 11.40
C GLN A 191 -3.90 19.29 10.69
N LEU A 192 -5.04 19.97 10.56
CA LEU A 192 -6.24 19.40 9.93
C LEU A 192 -7.11 20.51 9.35
N VAL A 193 -7.39 20.45 8.04
CA VAL A 193 -8.38 21.29 7.37
C VAL A 193 -9.48 20.38 6.81
N LEU A 194 -10.68 20.43 7.42
CA LEU A 194 -11.83 19.62 7.04
C LEU A 194 -13.00 20.51 6.60
N PHE A 195 -13.26 20.61 5.30
CA PHE A 195 -14.44 21.29 4.76
C PHE A 195 -15.58 20.29 4.51
N ALA A 196 -16.09 19.67 5.58
CA ALA A 196 -17.24 18.77 5.48
C ALA A 196 -18.57 19.55 5.47
N ARG A 197 -19.46 19.30 4.49
CA ARG A 197 -20.84 19.88 4.46
C ARG A 197 -21.73 19.43 5.63
N ARG A 198 -21.33 18.45 6.45
CA ARG A 198 -21.96 18.13 7.74
C ARG A 198 -20.89 17.80 8.78
N ARG A 199 -20.78 18.66 9.80
CA ARG A 199 -19.79 18.60 10.89
C ARG A 199 -20.05 17.37 11.79
N ARG A 200 -19.25 16.31 11.65
CA ARG A 200 -18.98 15.33 12.72
C ARG A 200 -17.54 14.85 12.59
N CYS A 201 -16.59 15.68 13.01
CA CYS A 201 -15.23 15.24 13.31
C CYS A 201 -15.21 14.87 14.79
N ILE A 202 -14.95 13.60 15.12
CA ILE A 202 -14.80 13.13 16.50
C ILE A 202 -13.30 13.06 16.82
N SER A 203 -12.95 13.62 17.97
CA SER A 203 -11.67 13.63 18.70
C SER A 203 -10.44 14.31 18.05
N LYS A 204 -10.17 15.53 18.51
CA LYS A 204 -8.80 16.04 18.72
C LYS A 204 -8.28 15.44 20.02
N GLN A 205 -7.21 14.65 20.00
CA GLN A 205 -6.37 14.46 21.20
C GLN A 205 -5.14 15.35 21.03
N TYR A 206 -5.12 16.46 21.77
CA TYR A 206 -3.88 17.22 22.00
C TYR A 206 -3.07 16.45 23.03
N LEU A 207 -1.90 15.95 22.64
CA LEU A 207 -0.84 15.64 23.60
C LEU A 207 0.12 16.83 23.53
N GLY A 208 0.19 17.57 24.64
CA GLY A 208 1.18 18.62 24.86
C GLY A 208 2.55 18.08 25.22
#